data_AF-A0A8J6EIJ7-F1
#
_entry.id   AF-A0A8J6EIJ7-F1
#
_cell.length_a   1.000
_cell.length_b   1.000
_cell.length_c   1.000
_cell.angle_alpha   90.00
_cell.angle_beta   90.00
_cell.angle_gamma   90.00
#
_symmetry.space_group_name_H-M   'P 1'
#
loop_
_entity.id
_entity.type
_entity.pdbx_description
1 polymer ?
#
loop_
_entity_poly.entity_id
_entity_poly.type
_entity_poly.pdbx_seq_one_letter_code
_entity_poly.pdbx_strand_id
1 'polypeptide(L)'
;MEFRPTKIPVPEYSEVDKQRFLQEIYGVRKPAVLKNLDLGACMTRWTVDYISRKGGGREVKIHVSELPQMDFIQKNFIYRSLPFDVFVHRAAENKHKEFFISEDEKYYLRSLGEDPRKDIADISKQFPELAEDIQIPEFFVKDQFFSSVFRISSSGLQLWTHYDVMDNLLIQVTGTKRVVLYSPRDAPYLYLSGDKSEVLDVDNPDLVRYPLFTQARRYECTLQAGDVLFIPG
;
A
#
# COMPACT_ATOMS: atom_id res chain seq x y z
N MET A 1 2.78 -28.78 -16.13
CA MET A 1 3.92 -27.98 -15.64
C MET A 1 3.36 -27.01 -14.62
N GLU A 2 3.84 -27.03 -13.38
CA GLU A 2 3.49 -26.01 -12.39
C GLU A 2 4.05 -24.66 -12.86
N PHE A 3 3.21 -23.63 -12.92
CA PHE A 3 3.67 -22.27 -13.14
C PHE A 3 4.50 -21.82 -11.94
N ARG A 4 5.77 -21.47 -12.18
CA ARG A 4 6.64 -20.89 -11.16
C ARG A 4 7.21 -19.58 -11.72
N PRO A 5 6.61 -18.42 -11.39
CA PRO A 5 7.10 -17.15 -11.91
C PRO A 5 8.53 -16.93 -11.41
N THR A 6 9.43 -16.54 -12.32
CA THR A 6 10.77 -16.09 -11.91
C THR A 6 10.63 -14.83 -11.08
N LYS A 7 11.06 -14.89 -9.82
CA LYS A 7 10.98 -13.77 -8.88
C LYS A 7 12.27 -12.97 -8.94
N ILE A 8 12.17 -11.75 -9.46
CA ILE A 8 13.31 -10.82 -9.51
C ILE A 8 13.26 -9.98 -8.23
N PRO A 9 14.30 -9.98 -7.38
CA PRO A 9 14.32 -9.13 -6.19
C PRO A 9 14.36 -7.65 -6.61
N VAL A 10 13.61 -6.81 -5.90
CA VAL A 10 13.75 -5.35 -6.02
C VAL A 10 15.10 -4.94 -5.41
N PRO A 11 15.93 -4.13 -6.09
CA PRO A 11 17.20 -3.67 -5.53
C PRO A 11 17.02 -2.88 -4.22
N GLU A 12 17.90 -3.14 -3.26
CA GLU A 12 17.92 -2.44 -1.97
C GLU A 12 19.09 -1.44 -1.91
N TYR A 13 18.84 -0.28 -1.31
CA TYR A 13 19.81 0.78 -1.12
C TYR A 13 19.77 1.26 0.33
N SER A 14 20.94 1.35 0.96
CA SER A 14 21.12 1.93 2.31
C SER A 14 21.82 3.27 2.21
N GLU A 15 21.67 4.13 3.23
CA GLU A 15 22.36 5.43 3.30
C GLU A 15 22.05 6.30 2.06
N VAL A 16 20.75 6.41 1.75
CA VAL A 16 20.26 7.18 0.60
C VAL A 16 19.87 8.56 1.06
N ASP A 17 20.70 9.55 0.74
CA ASP A 17 20.32 10.96 0.83
C ASP A 17 19.60 11.44 -0.45
N LYS A 18 19.17 12.69 -0.45
CA LYS A 18 18.48 13.29 -1.59
C LYS A 18 19.31 13.29 -2.87
N GLN A 19 20.60 13.59 -2.77
CA GLN A 19 21.47 13.68 -3.93
C GLN A 19 21.63 12.31 -4.58
N ARG A 20 21.94 11.29 -3.78
CA ARG A 20 22.11 9.91 -4.22
C ARG A 20 20.82 9.36 -4.79
N PHE A 21 19.67 9.60 -4.15
CA PHE A 21 18.38 9.20 -4.70
C PHE A 21 18.18 9.76 -6.11
N LEU A 22 18.39 11.07 -6.31
CA LEU A 22 18.17 11.70 -7.60
C LEU A 22 19.15 11.24 -8.68
N GLN A 23 20.42 11.01 -8.33
CA GLN A 23 21.48 10.65 -9.27
C GLN A 23 21.49 9.16 -9.62
N GLU A 24 21.31 8.27 -8.64
CA GLU A 24 21.52 6.83 -8.81
C GLU A 24 20.22 6.04 -8.94
N ILE A 25 19.11 6.54 -8.38
CA ILE A 25 17.87 5.75 -8.22
C ILE A 25 16.75 6.30 -9.10
N TYR A 26 16.44 7.59 -8.95
CA TYR A 26 15.31 8.23 -9.60
C TYR A 26 15.38 8.14 -11.13
N GLY A 27 16.53 8.50 -11.72
CA GLY A 27 16.73 8.48 -13.17
C GLY A 27 16.68 7.08 -13.81
N VAL A 28 16.85 6.01 -13.01
CA VAL A 28 16.81 4.63 -13.51
C VAL A 28 15.38 4.16 -13.82
N ARG A 29 14.36 4.81 -13.23
CA ARG A 29 12.93 4.49 -13.42
C ARG A 29 12.63 3.01 -13.18
N LYS A 30 13.19 2.46 -12.10
CA LYS A 30 12.92 1.11 -11.60
C LYS A 30 12.56 1.17 -10.12
N PRO A 31 11.78 0.20 -9.61
CA PRO A 31 11.49 0.10 -8.19
C PRO A 31 12.77 -0.06 -7.36
N ALA A 32 12.79 0.52 -6.17
CA ALA A 32 13.93 0.44 -5.25
C ALA A 32 13.45 0.45 -3.80
N VAL A 33 14.00 -0.44 -2.96
CA VAL A 33 13.78 -0.42 -1.52
C VAL A 33 14.89 0.41 -0.88
N LEU A 34 14.51 1.42 -0.11
CA LEU A 34 15.40 2.32 0.61
C LEU A 34 15.37 1.95 2.09
N LYS A 35 16.55 1.63 2.63
CA LYS A 35 16.76 1.14 3.98
C LYS A 35 17.33 2.23 4.88
N ASN A 36 17.02 2.13 6.17
CA ASN A 36 17.62 2.94 7.24
C ASN A 36 17.48 4.46 7.03
N LEU A 37 16.34 4.91 6.49
CA LEU A 37 16.00 6.33 6.44
C LEU A 37 15.53 6.81 7.81
N ASP A 38 15.83 8.06 8.15
CA ASP A 38 15.21 8.72 9.29
C ASP A 38 13.77 9.13 8.93
N LEU A 39 12.82 8.35 9.44
CA LEU A 39 11.38 8.56 9.25
C LEU A 39 10.74 9.24 10.47
N GLY A 40 11.54 9.69 11.44
CA GLY A 40 11.06 10.37 12.64
C GLY A 40 10.51 9.43 13.72
N ALA A 41 9.79 10.02 14.68
CA ALA A 41 9.30 9.33 15.88
C ALA A 41 8.25 8.24 15.59
N CYS A 42 7.63 8.25 14.40
CA CYS A 42 6.63 7.26 13.99
C CYS A 42 7.15 5.83 14.12
N MET A 43 8.45 5.62 13.88
CA MET A 43 9.12 4.32 13.93
C MET A 43 9.10 3.65 15.30
N THR A 44 8.92 4.42 16.37
CA THR A 44 8.89 3.89 17.75
C THR A 44 7.54 4.13 18.43
N ARG A 45 6.81 5.17 18.03
CA ARG A 45 5.57 5.59 18.68
C ARG A 45 4.33 4.89 18.13
N TRP A 46 4.29 4.53 16.84
CA TRP A 46 3.06 4.06 16.19
C TRP A 46 2.69 2.62 16.52
N THR A 47 2.33 2.42 17.79
CA THR A 47 1.57 1.24 18.26
C THR A 47 0.08 1.42 17.95
N VAL A 48 -0.68 0.31 17.99
CA VAL A 48 -2.14 0.31 17.84
C VAL A 48 -2.77 1.33 18.81
N ASP A 49 -2.46 1.24 20.10
CA ASP A 49 -3.02 2.15 21.12
C ASP A 49 -2.65 3.61 20.87
N TYR A 50 -1.41 3.87 20.45
CA TYR A 50 -0.94 5.24 20.22
C TYR A 50 -1.67 5.88 19.05
N ILE A 51 -1.71 5.19 17.90
CA ILE A 51 -2.35 5.74 16.70
C ILE A 51 -3.87 5.82 16.88
N SER A 52 -4.51 4.85 17.55
CA SER A 52 -5.93 4.93 17.90
C SER A 52 -6.23 6.20 18.70
N ARG A 53 -5.47 6.45 19.78
CA ARG A 53 -5.65 7.65 20.61
C ARG A 53 -5.41 8.94 19.84
N LYS A 54 -4.39 9.00 18.99
CA LYS A 54 -3.99 10.20 18.24
C LYS A 54 -4.86 10.50 17.03
N GLY A 55 -5.38 9.47 16.35
CA GLY A 55 -6.35 9.65 15.28
C GLY A 55 -7.78 9.84 15.79
N GLY A 56 -8.06 9.36 17.00
CA GLY A 56 -9.31 9.60 17.74
C GLY A 56 -10.56 9.04 17.03
N GLY A 57 -11.72 9.60 17.39
CA GLY A 57 -13.02 9.15 16.88
C GLY A 57 -13.40 9.68 15.50
N ARG A 58 -12.43 10.13 14.68
CA ARG A 58 -12.72 10.62 13.32
C ARG A 58 -13.30 9.48 12.48
N GLU A 59 -14.44 9.71 11.86
CA GLU A 59 -15.02 8.75 10.91
C GLU A 59 -14.12 8.58 9.67
N VAL A 60 -13.78 7.33 9.37
CA VAL A 60 -13.00 6.94 8.19
C VAL A 60 -13.77 5.95 7.34
N LYS A 61 -13.67 6.10 6.01
CA LYS A 61 -14.24 5.15 5.05
C LYS A 61 -13.29 3.98 4.86
N ILE A 62 -13.79 2.77 5.06
CA ILE A 62 -13.02 1.53 5.02
C ILE A 62 -13.67 0.53 4.08
N HIS A 63 -12.84 -0.36 3.55
CA HIS A 63 -13.30 -1.58 2.89
C HIS A 63 -13.32 -2.71 3.92
N VAL A 64 -14.36 -3.52 3.86
CA VAL A 64 -14.54 -4.71 4.68
C VAL A 64 -14.73 -5.90 3.76
N SER A 65 -13.94 -6.94 3.95
CA SER A 65 -13.93 -8.16 3.13
C SER A 65 -13.93 -9.39 4.01
N GLU A 66 -14.82 -10.34 3.76
CA GLU A 66 -14.78 -11.64 4.45
C GLU A 66 -13.60 -12.50 4.00
N LEU A 67 -13.20 -12.36 2.73
CA LEU A 67 -12.08 -13.10 2.16
C LEU A 67 -10.79 -12.28 2.17
N PRO A 68 -9.62 -12.91 2.36
CA PRO A 68 -8.32 -12.21 2.29
C PRO A 68 -8.07 -11.57 0.92
N GLN A 69 -8.45 -12.25 -0.16
CA GLN A 69 -8.29 -11.75 -1.53
C GLN A 69 -9.50 -10.91 -1.93
N MET A 70 -9.29 -9.60 -2.07
CA MET A 70 -10.34 -8.69 -2.56
C MET A 70 -10.47 -8.77 -4.09
N ASP A 71 -11.71 -8.82 -4.57
CA ASP A 71 -12.07 -8.93 -5.98
C ASP A 71 -12.89 -7.69 -6.39
N PHE A 72 -12.32 -6.85 -7.26
CA PHE A 72 -13.02 -5.66 -7.78
C PHE A 72 -13.97 -5.97 -8.95
N ILE A 73 -13.84 -7.13 -9.59
CA ILE A 73 -14.68 -7.60 -10.68
C ILE A 73 -16.02 -8.06 -10.10
N GLN A 74 -15.97 -8.96 -9.11
CA GLN A 74 -17.16 -9.45 -8.41
C GLN A 74 -17.61 -8.53 -7.27
N LYS A 75 -16.76 -7.59 -6.84
CA LYS A 75 -17.00 -6.68 -5.71
C LYS A 75 -17.34 -7.45 -4.42
N ASN A 76 -16.49 -8.40 -4.04
CA ASN A 76 -16.65 -9.25 -2.85
C ASN A 76 -16.38 -8.55 -1.51
N PHE A 77 -16.42 -7.22 -1.50
CA PHE A 77 -16.15 -6.37 -0.33
C PHE A 77 -17.19 -5.26 -0.27
N ILE A 78 -17.40 -4.73 0.94
CA ILE A 78 -18.35 -3.63 1.19
C ILE A 78 -17.60 -2.40 1.69
N TYR A 79 -18.18 -1.23 1.45
CA TYR A 79 -17.73 0.02 2.06
C TYR A 79 -18.50 0.27 3.35
N ARG A 80 -17.77 0.60 4.42
CA ARG A 80 -18.33 1.02 5.71
C ARG A 80 -17.58 2.24 6.21
N SER A 81 -18.11 2.83 7.26
CA SER A 81 -17.38 3.84 8.02
C SER A 81 -17.30 3.39 9.48
N LEU A 82 -16.19 3.72 10.13
CA LEU A 82 -15.96 3.53 11.55
C LEU A 82 -15.21 4.74 12.12
N PRO A 83 -15.32 5.01 13.42
CA PRO A 83 -14.35 5.83 14.13
C PRO A 83 -12.94 5.24 13.95
N PHE A 84 -11.95 6.10 13.69
CA PHE A 84 -10.59 5.68 13.34
C PHE A 84 -9.95 4.81 14.42
N ASP A 85 -10.13 5.17 15.69
CA ASP A 85 -9.70 4.37 16.85
C ASP A 85 -10.28 2.94 16.83
N VAL A 86 -11.59 2.81 16.64
CA VAL A 86 -12.27 1.50 16.52
C VAL A 86 -11.73 0.71 15.33
N PHE A 87 -11.59 1.36 14.17
CA PHE A 87 -11.04 0.73 12.97
C PHE A 87 -9.62 0.20 13.20
N VAL A 88 -8.73 0.99 13.81
CA VAL A 88 -7.34 0.59 14.05
C VAL A 88 -7.27 -0.67 14.92
N HIS A 89 -8.06 -0.72 16.00
CA HIS A 89 -8.11 -1.90 16.85
C HIS A 89 -8.61 -3.13 16.09
N ARG A 90 -9.72 -3.01 15.35
CA ARG A 90 -10.24 -4.12 14.54
C ARG A 90 -9.28 -4.55 13.44
N ALA A 91 -8.59 -3.62 12.79
CA ALA A 91 -7.61 -3.95 11.76
C ALA A 91 -6.42 -4.76 12.33
N ALA A 92 -6.06 -4.56 13.60
CA ALA A 92 -5.00 -5.29 14.27
C ALA A 92 -5.42 -6.70 14.76
N GLU A 93 -6.72 -6.97 14.85
CA GLU A 93 -7.27 -8.26 15.28
C GLU A 93 -7.45 -9.24 14.11
N ASN A 94 -7.40 -10.54 14.41
CA ASN A 94 -7.73 -11.60 13.45
C ASN A 94 -9.18 -12.07 13.58
N LYS A 95 -9.76 -11.96 14.77
CA LYS A 95 -11.15 -12.30 15.08
C LYS A 95 -11.79 -11.16 15.85
N HIS A 96 -12.97 -10.75 15.40
CA HIS A 96 -13.66 -9.56 15.91
C HIS A 96 -14.88 -9.97 16.73
N LYS A 97 -15.10 -9.30 17.86
CA LYS A 97 -16.35 -9.45 18.64
C LYS A 97 -17.52 -8.72 17.98
N GLU A 98 -17.23 -7.57 17.39
CA GLU A 98 -18.17 -6.77 16.63
C GLU A 98 -17.68 -6.66 15.18
N PHE A 99 -18.52 -7.04 14.23
CA PHE A 99 -18.18 -7.15 12.81
C PHE A 99 -19.38 -6.77 11.93
N PHE A 100 -19.13 -6.58 10.62
CA PHE A 100 -20.14 -6.24 9.64
C PHE A 100 -20.65 -7.43 8.82
N ILE A 101 -19.78 -8.39 8.52
CA ILE A 101 -20.01 -9.57 7.68
C ILE A 101 -19.78 -10.83 8.51
N SER A 102 -18.57 -11.01 9.04
CA SER A 102 -18.17 -12.21 9.80
C SER A 102 -17.06 -11.91 10.81
N GLU A 103 -16.89 -12.81 11.79
CA GLU A 103 -15.88 -12.63 12.84
C GLU A 103 -14.45 -12.61 12.31
N ASP A 104 -14.17 -13.18 11.14
CA ASP A 104 -12.85 -13.25 10.52
C ASP A 104 -12.62 -12.16 9.44
N GLU A 105 -13.53 -11.19 9.33
CA GLU A 105 -13.47 -10.17 8.29
C GLU A 105 -12.17 -9.34 8.34
N LYS A 106 -11.79 -8.79 7.19
CA LYS A 106 -10.56 -8.03 7.00
C LYS A 106 -10.91 -6.59 6.65
N TYR A 107 -10.13 -5.69 7.21
CA TYR A 107 -10.33 -4.25 7.05
C TYR A 107 -9.22 -3.63 6.22
N TYR A 108 -9.58 -2.62 5.43
CA TYR A 108 -8.63 -1.80 4.69
C TYR A 108 -9.04 -0.34 4.71
N LEU A 109 -8.08 0.52 5.04
CA LEU A 109 -8.19 1.97 4.91
C LEU A 109 -7.20 2.45 3.87
N ARG A 110 -7.72 3.26 2.94
CA ARG A 110 -6.96 4.19 2.11
C ARG A 110 -7.53 5.58 2.39
N SER A 111 -6.78 6.44 3.09
CA SER A 111 -7.29 7.77 3.43
C SER A 111 -7.64 8.58 2.18
N LEU A 112 -8.64 9.45 2.33
CA LEU A 112 -9.16 10.33 1.27
C LEU A 112 -9.19 11.77 1.81
N GLY A 113 -9.21 12.75 0.90
CA GLY A 113 -9.55 14.14 1.21
C GLY A 113 -10.92 14.28 1.88
N GLU A 114 -11.17 15.44 2.51
CA GLU A 114 -12.44 15.70 3.21
C GLU A 114 -13.63 15.64 2.27
N ASP A 115 -13.54 16.34 1.12
CA ASP A 115 -14.39 16.09 -0.03
C ASP A 115 -13.60 15.29 -1.09
N PRO A 116 -13.79 13.96 -1.23
CA PRO A 116 -13.04 13.15 -2.19
C PRO A 116 -13.21 13.57 -3.66
N ARG A 117 -14.18 14.44 -3.99
CA ARG A 117 -14.37 14.99 -5.34
C ARG A 117 -13.49 16.21 -5.61
N LYS A 118 -12.96 16.86 -4.58
CA LYS A 118 -12.22 18.13 -4.67
C LYS A 118 -10.85 18.06 -4.01
N ASP A 119 -10.76 17.34 -2.91
CA ASP A 119 -9.60 17.30 -2.04
C ASP A 119 -8.81 16.00 -2.23
N ILE A 120 -7.50 16.17 -2.35
CA ILE A 120 -6.49 15.11 -2.27
C ILE A 120 -6.32 14.64 -0.82
N ALA A 121 -5.81 13.42 -0.65
CA ALA A 121 -5.45 12.94 0.68
C ALA A 121 -4.18 13.64 1.18
N ASP A 122 -4.20 14.10 2.43
CA ASP A 122 -3.08 14.79 3.07
C ASP A 122 -3.10 14.47 4.57
N ILE A 123 -2.06 13.77 5.05
CA ILE A 123 -1.96 13.31 6.43
C ILE A 123 -1.84 14.50 7.38
N SER A 124 -1.23 15.61 6.96
CA SER A 124 -1.11 16.82 7.78
C SER A 124 -2.46 17.49 8.03
N LYS A 125 -3.41 17.34 7.11
CA LYS A 125 -4.78 17.84 7.26
C LYS A 125 -5.66 16.83 8.01
N GLN A 126 -5.49 15.55 7.69
CA GLN A 126 -6.41 14.52 8.15
C GLN A 126 -6.08 13.98 9.55
N PHE A 127 -4.79 13.89 9.84
CA PHE A 127 -4.23 13.36 11.06
C PHE A 127 -3.04 14.23 11.50
N PRO A 128 -3.26 15.53 11.80
CA PRO A 128 -2.19 16.48 12.07
C PRO A 128 -1.23 16.01 13.17
N GLU A 129 -1.75 15.47 14.27
CA GLU A 129 -0.91 14.98 15.38
C GLU A 129 -0.05 13.76 14.99
N LEU A 130 -0.52 12.91 14.07
CA LEU A 130 0.27 11.79 13.56
C LEU A 130 1.28 12.26 12.51
N ALA A 131 0.94 13.29 11.73
CA ALA A 131 1.84 13.87 10.74
C ALA A 131 3.11 14.45 11.39
N GLU A 132 3.03 14.94 12.64
CA GLU A 132 4.18 15.43 13.41
C GLU A 132 5.21 14.35 13.74
N ASP A 133 4.80 13.08 13.78
CA ASP A 133 5.71 11.97 14.10
C ASP A 133 6.49 11.45 12.88
N ILE A 134 6.03 11.72 11.66
CA ILE A 134 6.61 11.16 10.43
C ILE A 134 7.42 12.20 9.65
N GLN A 135 8.68 11.86 9.37
CA GLN A 135 9.53 12.62 8.47
C GLN A 135 9.46 12.01 7.07
N ILE A 136 8.73 12.67 6.17
CA ILE A 136 8.64 12.25 4.76
C ILE A 136 9.99 12.54 4.07
N PRO A 137 10.65 11.56 3.42
CA PRO A 137 11.91 11.80 2.74
C PRO A 137 11.77 12.87 1.65
N GLU A 138 12.58 13.93 1.71
CA GLU A 138 12.53 15.06 0.78
C GLU A 138 13.19 14.77 -0.58
N PHE A 139 12.85 13.64 -1.20
CA PHE A 139 13.38 13.17 -2.49
C PHE A 139 12.76 13.83 -3.73
N PHE A 140 11.83 14.76 -3.52
CA PHE A 140 11.13 15.51 -4.56
C PHE A 140 11.20 17.01 -4.29
N VAL A 141 10.82 17.83 -5.28
CA VAL A 141 10.64 19.28 -5.09
C VAL A 141 9.30 19.49 -4.38
N LYS A 142 9.24 20.39 -3.39
CA LYS A 142 8.04 20.58 -2.55
C LYS A 142 6.77 20.87 -3.37
N ASP A 143 6.90 21.65 -4.44
CA ASP A 143 5.78 22.00 -5.34
C ASP A 143 5.29 20.81 -6.20
N GLN A 144 6.02 19.70 -6.23
CA GLN A 144 5.61 18.45 -6.88
C GLN A 144 4.85 17.51 -5.93
N PHE A 145 4.74 17.86 -4.64
CA PHE A 145 3.95 17.07 -3.70
C PHE A 145 2.49 17.04 -4.15
N PHE A 146 1.98 15.84 -4.41
CA PHE A 146 0.60 15.66 -4.87
C PHE A 146 -0.32 15.17 -3.77
N SER A 147 0.06 14.18 -2.96
CA SER A 147 -0.80 13.60 -1.92
C SER A 147 0.01 12.73 -0.97
N SER A 148 -0.43 12.63 0.28
CA SER A 148 0.05 11.63 1.25
C SER A 148 -1.13 10.80 1.74
N VAL A 149 -1.09 9.50 1.47
CA VAL A 149 -2.19 8.57 1.75
C VAL A 149 -1.84 7.67 2.93
N PHE A 150 -2.66 7.69 3.97
CA PHE A 150 -2.51 6.76 5.09
C PHE A 150 -3.13 5.41 4.69
N ARG A 151 -2.34 4.33 4.80
CA ARG A 151 -2.75 2.97 4.44
C ARG A 151 -2.63 2.04 5.64
N ILE A 152 -3.75 1.48 6.08
CA ILE A 152 -3.82 0.50 7.18
C ILE A 152 -4.64 -0.69 6.68
N SER A 153 -4.18 -1.91 6.94
CA SER A 153 -4.83 -3.14 6.47
C SER A 153 -4.70 -4.23 7.52
N SER A 154 -5.74 -5.07 7.64
CA SER A 154 -5.65 -6.32 8.40
C SER A 154 -4.59 -7.26 7.80
N SER A 155 -3.99 -8.08 8.67
CA SER A 155 -3.03 -9.10 8.25
C SER A 155 -3.67 -10.11 7.30
N GLY A 156 -2.93 -10.45 6.25
CA GLY A 156 -3.33 -11.40 5.20
C GLY A 156 -4.19 -10.81 4.08
N LEU A 157 -4.64 -9.55 4.19
CA LEU A 157 -5.43 -8.92 3.12
C LEU A 157 -4.58 -8.70 1.86
N GLN A 158 -5.12 -9.08 0.70
CA GLN A 158 -4.53 -8.90 -0.62
C GLN A 158 -5.39 -7.95 -1.46
N LEU A 159 -4.78 -6.83 -1.85
CA LEU A 159 -5.33 -5.92 -2.85
C LEU A 159 -4.98 -6.41 -4.25
N TRP A 160 -5.84 -6.08 -5.22
CA TRP A 160 -5.58 -6.33 -6.64
C TRP A 160 -4.42 -5.47 -7.16
N THR A 161 -3.75 -5.99 -8.19
CA THR A 161 -2.70 -5.26 -8.90
C THR A 161 -3.30 -4.07 -9.64
N HIS A 162 -2.70 -2.90 -9.47
CA HIS A 162 -3.03 -1.66 -10.16
C HIS A 162 -1.78 -0.81 -10.36
N TYR A 163 -1.89 0.25 -11.16
CA TYR A 163 -0.85 1.27 -11.27
C TYR A 163 -1.40 2.67 -10.97
N ASP A 164 -0.53 3.54 -10.46
CA ASP A 164 -0.79 4.96 -10.28
C ASP A 164 -0.03 5.74 -11.37
N VAL A 165 -0.50 6.95 -11.71
CA VAL A 165 0.21 7.85 -12.66
C VAL A 165 1.38 8.57 -12.00
N MET A 166 1.32 8.77 -10.68
CA MET A 166 2.32 9.53 -9.93
C MET A 166 3.42 8.60 -9.41
N ASP A 167 4.65 9.13 -9.36
CA ASP A 167 5.72 8.54 -8.55
C ASP A 167 5.27 8.37 -7.10
N ASN A 168 5.62 7.24 -6.48
CA ASN A 168 5.17 6.89 -5.15
C ASN A 168 6.33 6.49 -4.23
N LEU A 169 6.27 6.95 -2.97
CA LEU A 169 7.09 6.47 -1.86
C LEU A 169 6.17 5.74 -0.87
N LEU A 170 6.19 4.41 -0.92
CA LEU A 170 5.46 3.58 0.04
C LEU A 170 6.32 3.36 1.28
N ILE A 171 5.99 4.08 2.35
CA ILE A 171 6.68 4.01 3.65
C ILE A 171 6.00 2.95 4.54
N GLN A 172 6.71 1.89 4.90
CA GLN A 172 6.20 0.85 5.80
C GLN A 172 6.60 1.17 7.24
N VAL A 173 5.74 1.86 7.99
CA VAL A 173 6.05 2.28 9.37
C VAL A 173 5.94 1.11 10.37
N THR A 174 4.85 0.35 10.31
CA THR A 174 4.57 -0.75 11.26
C THR A 174 4.18 -2.03 10.53
N GLY A 175 4.67 -3.17 10.98
CA GLY A 175 4.38 -4.49 10.39
C GLY A 175 5.21 -4.80 9.15
N THR A 176 4.84 -5.88 8.45
CA THR A 176 5.51 -6.32 7.22
C THR A 176 4.56 -6.31 6.04
N LYS A 177 5.07 -6.04 4.84
CA LYS A 177 4.27 -6.01 3.61
C LYS A 177 5.02 -6.63 2.44
N ARG A 178 4.44 -7.67 1.85
CA ARG A 178 4.89 -8.21 0.57
C ARG A 178 4.33 -7.35 -0.56
N VAL A 179 5.20 -6.92 -1.47
CA VAL A 179 4.82 -6.15 -2.66
C VAL A 179 5.33 -6.86 -3.91
N VAL A 180 4.45 -7.04 -4.88
CA VAL A 180 4.75 -7.62 -6.19
C VAL A 180 4.54 -6.54 -7.23
N LEU A 181 5.55 -6.32 -8.09
CA LEU A 181 5.54 -5.30 -9.13
C LEU A 181 5.79 -5.92 -10.50
N TYR A 182 5.26 -5.25 -11.53
CA TYR A 182 5.46 -5.60 -12.93
C TYR A 182 5.92 -4.36 -13.68
N SER A 183 6.67 -4.54 -14.77
CA SER A 183 7.07 -3.40 -15.60
C SER A 183 5.84 -2.81 -16.29
N PRO A 184 5.78 -1.48 -16.54
CA PRO A 184 4.78 -0.92 -17.45
C PRO A 184 4.79 -1.57 -18.85
N ARG A 185 5.94 -2.14 -19.27
CA ARG A 185 6.06 -2.90 -20.53
C ARG A 185 5.33 -4.24 -20.51
N ASP A 186 4.99 -4.76 -19.33
CA ASP A 186 4.24 -6.00 -19.18
C ASP A 186 2.72 -5.78 -19.20
N ALA A 187 2.23 -4.54 -19.38
CA ALA A 187 0.80 -4.24 -19.47
C ALA A 187 0.01 -5.18 -20.43
N PRO A 188 0.52 -5.58 -21.61
CA PRO A 188 -0.17 -6.54 -22.48
C PRO A 188 -0.40 -7.93 -21.87
N TYR A 189 0.35 -8.29 -20.82
CA TYR A 189 0.29 -9.58 -20.14
C TYR A 189 -0.54 -9.56 -18.85
N LEU A 190 -0.91 -8.36 -18.37
CA LEU A 190 -1.58 -8.17 -17.08
C LEU A 190 -3.10 -8.14 -17.16
N TYR A 191 -3.71 -8.20 -18.34
CA TYR A 191 -5.17 -8.19 -18.49
C TYR A 191 -5.81 -6.99 -17.77
N LEU A 192 -5.42 -5.79 -18.18
CA LEU A 192 -5.84 -4.56 -17.53
C LEU A 192 -7.27 -4.16 -17.96
N SER A 193 -8.13 -3.90 -16.97
CA SER A 193 -9.39 -3.20 -17.11
C SER A 193 -9.25 -1.81 -16.47
N GLY A 194 -8.85 -0.82 -17.29
CA GLY A 194 -8.45 0.49 -16.80
C GLY A 194 -7.09 0.43 -16.11
N ASP A 195 -7.03 0.86 -14.85
CA ASP A 195 -5.81 0.87 -14.03
C ASP A 195 -5.55 -0.44 -13.27
N LYS A 196 -6.44 -1.43 -13.38
CA LYS A 196 -6.43 -2.65 -12.56
C LYS A 196 -6.27 -3.90 -13.41
N SER A 197 -5.49 -4.85 -12.93
CA SER A 197 -5.34 -6.18 -13.55
C SER A 197 -6.43 -7.13 -13.07
N GLU A 198 -7.03 -7.87 -14.01
CA GLU A 198 -8.02 -8.92 -13.72
C GLU A 198 -7.40 -10.20 -13.12
N VAL A 199 -6.06 -10.30 -13.07
CA VAL A 199 -5.33 -11.43 -12.48
C VAL A 199 -5.21 -11.24 -10.96
N LEU A 200 -6.23 -11.68 -10.23
CA LEU A 200 -6.33 -11.47 -8.77
C LEU A 200 -5.31 -12.31 -7.98
N ASP A 201 -5.15 -13.59 -8.35
CA ASP A 201 -4.14 -14.48 -7.76
C ASP A 201 -2.88 -14.49 -8.62
N VAL A 202 -1.91 -13.65 -8.26
CA VAL A 202 -0.62 -13.55 -8.95
C VAL A 202 0.37 -14.65 -8.56
N ASP A 203 0.08 -15.42 -7.52
CA ASP A 203 0.91 -16.52 -7.05
C ASP A 203 0.48 -17.85 -7.71
N ASN A 204 -0.83 -18.00 -7.97
CA ASN A 204 -1.41 -19.12 -8.70
C ASN A 204 -2.48 -18.64 -9.72
N PRO A 205 -2.07 -18.00 -10.83
CA PRO A 205 -2.99 -17.42 -11.80
C PRO A 205 -3.77 -18.49 -12.56
N ASP A 206 -5.04 -18.21 -12.87
CA ASP A 206 -5.84 -19.01 -13.79
C ASP A 206 -5.32 -18.83 -15.22
N LEU A 207 -4.42 -19.71 -15.64
CA LEU A 207 -3.80 -19.66 -16.97
C LEU A 207 -4.71 -20.11 -18.12
N VAL A 208 -5.88 -20.68 -17.81
CA VAL A 208 -6.92 -20.93 -18.83
C VAL A 208 -7.54 -19.59 -19.22
N ARG A 209 -7.83 -18.74 -18.23
CA ARG A 209 -8.37 -17.40 -18.45
C ARG A 209 -7.31 -16.37 -18.86
N TYR A 210 -6.11 -16.47 -18.29
CA TYR A 210 -5.05 -15.47 -18.43
C TYR A 210 -3.72 -16.06 -18.95
N PRO A 211 -3.71 -16.74 -20.12
CA PRO A 211 -2.54 -17.47 -20.60
C PRO A 211 -1.28 -16.60 -20.79
N LEU A 212 -1.44 -15.33 -21.17
CA LEU A 212 -0.34 -14.40 -21.43
C LEU A 212 0.36 -13.94 -20.15
N PHE A 213 -0.26 -14.09 -18.97
CA PHE A 213 0.31 -13.66 -17.70
C PHE A 213 1.65 -14.35 -17.40
N THR A 214 1.87 -15.52 -17.99
CA THR A 214 3.15 -16.24 -17.92
C THR A 214 4.34 -15.46 -18.49
N GLN A 215 4.10 -14.45 -19.33
CA GLN A 215 5.13 -13.60 -19.92
C GLN A 215 5.48 -12.38 -19.04
N ALA A 216 4.64 -12.05 -18.05
CA ALA A 216 4.86 -10.92 -17.16
C ALA A 216 6.07 -11.17 -16.24
N ARG A 217 6.97 -10.19 -16.13
CA ARG A 217 8.17 -10.30 -15.30
C ARG A 217 7.88 -9.75 -13.91
N ARG A 218 7.88 -10.66 -12.95
CA ARG A 218 7.58 -10.38 -11.56
C ARG A 218 8.80 -9.84 -10.81
N TYR A 219 8.67 -8.65 -10.26
CA TYR A 219 9.55 -8.10 -9.23
C TYR A 219 8.91 -8.26 -7.85
N GLU A 220 9.69 -8.55 -6.81
CA GLU A 220 9.16 -8.81 -5.48
C GLU A 220 10.07 -8.29 -4.37
N CYS A 221 9.47 -7.74 -3.32
CA CYS A 221 10.14 -7.41 -2.07
C CYS A 221 9.20 -7.59 -0.88
N THR A 222 9.78 -7.75 0.31
CA THR A 222 9.06 -7.73 1.59
C THR A 222 9.55 -6.57 2.41
N LEU A 223 8.73 -5.53 2.53
CA LEU A 223 9.01 -4.36 3.34
C LEU A 223 8.91 -4.71 4.82
N GLN A 224 9.95 -4.40 5.56
CA GLN A 224 9.98 -4.40 7.02
C GLN A 224 9.58 -3.02 7.54
N ALA A 225 9.33 -2.92 8.85
CA ALA A 225 9.17 -1.63 9.50
C ALA A 225 10.44 -0.77 9.28
N GLY A 226 10.25 0.43 8.71
CA GLY A 226 11.32 1.38 8.38
C GLY A 226 11.72 1.39 6.91
N ASP A 227 11.28 0.40 6.12
CA ASP A 227 11.57 0.36 4.70
C ASP A 227 10.70 1.35 3.92
N VAL A 228 11.29 1.98 2.90
CA VAL A 228 10.59 2.81 1.93
C VAL A 228 10.74 2.21 0.54
N LEU A 229 9.64 1.90 -0.13
CA LEU A 229 9.66 1.44 -1.52
C LEU A 229 9.37 2.62 -2.45
N PHE A 230 10.33 2.96 -3.30
CA PHE A 230 10.10 3.82 -4.45
C PHE A 230 9.43 3.03 -5.58
N ILE A 231 8.30 3.54 -6.07
CA ILE A 231 7.55 3.00 -7.20
C ILE A 231 7.47 4.10 -8.27
N PRO A 232 8.13 3.92 -9.42
CA PRO A 232 8.01 4.86 -10.53
C PRO A 232 6.57 4.86 -11.09
N GLY A 233 6.02 6.05 -11.31
CA GLY A 233 4.85 6.27 -12.17
C GLY A 233 5.15 6.06 -13.65
#